data_AF-A0A1E4CEA5-F1
#
_entry.id   AF-A0A1E4CEA5-F1
#
_cell.length_a   1.000
_cell.length_b   1.000
_cell.length_c   1.000
_cell.angle_alpha   90.00
_cell.angle_beta   90.00
_cell.angle_gamma   90.00
#
_symmetry.space_group_name_H-M   'P 1'
#
loop_
_entity.id
_entity.type
_entity.pdbx_description
1 polymer ?
#
loop_
_entity_poly.entity_id
_entity_poly.type
_entity_poly.pdbx_seq_one_letter_code
_entity_poly.pdbx_strand_id
1 'polypeptide(L)'
;MTTTVPGLQFRTLTIPASMDAGDAADFREFTRVRNLVYREIAGTDDDAMTPEELLPHYQADPDEIRRAWVVIVDGAFVGRVGVDLPLEDGSRNAFWLVELLAAHHGRGIGSAGYRLIEQTAREHGRTILQSWAQHPDADGDRLVAPTGCGSIPRDHAARFYLRHGYTLEQVERQSELILAGADATVRHLLAEAETASAGYRVVQWQGATPATHVDAYAWMKSRMSTDAPSADLDFDEETWDAERVARHDAKYVESGRTKLVTAAQHVDSGELVAFNELVIGTDPAGPSHQEDTLVLREHRGHRLGQLVKCAGLQTWRRDIAPQSPKVITYNAEENRPMLDINERIGFVPVAYNGAWKKVLT
;
A
#
# COMPACT_ATOMS: atom_id res chain seq x y z
N MET A 1 -5.39 33.76 8.39
CA MET A 1 -5.94 34.39 7.18
C MET A 1 -6.07 33.33 6.10
N THR A 2 -7.28 33.02 5.68
CA THR A 2 -7.57 32.09 4.58
C THR A 2 -7.16 32.77 3.28
N THR A 3 -5.96 32.48 2.78
CA THR A 3 -5.57 32.90 1.43
C THR A 3 -6.48 32.17 0.44
N THR A 4 -7.45 32.88 -0.11
CA THR A 4 -8.25 32.41 -1.24
C THR A 4 -7.34 32.35 -2.46
N VAL A 5 -7.12 31.15 -2.98
CA VAL A 5 -6.37 30.95 -4.23
C VAL A 5 -7.34 31.20 -5.38
N PRO A 6 -7.15 32.26 -6.20
CA PRO A 6 -8.03 32.51 -7.34
C PRO A 6 -8.10 31.29 -8.26
N GLY A 7 -9.28 31.00 -8.80
CA GLY A 7 -9.49 29.90 -9.75
C GLY A 7 -9.39 28.49 -9.16
N LEU A 8 -9.15 28.33 -7.85
CA LEU A 8 -9.10 27.03 -7.19
C LEU A 8 -10.49 26.41 -7.06
N GLN A 9 -10.62 25.15 -7.48
CA GLN A 9 -11.82 24.33 -7.31
C GLN A 9 -11.43 22.95 -6.79
N PHE A 10 -12.19 22.45 -5.83
CA PHE A 10 -12.23 21.03 -5.46
C PHE A 10 -13.52 20.47 -6.02
N ARG A 11 -13.43 19.59 -7.02
CA ARG A 11 -14.59 19.01 -7.67
C ARG A 11 -14.62 17.53 -7.40
N THR A 12 -15.76 17.01 -6.94
CA THR A 12 -15.94 15.58 -6.71
C THR A 12 -15.65 14.83 -8.01
N LEU A 13 -14.83 13.79 -7.91
CA LEU A 13 -14.52 12.94 -9.05
C LEU A 13 -15.71 12.01 -9.30
N THR A 14 -16.26 12.05 -10.51
CA THR A 14 -17.20 11.03 -10.97
C THR A 14 -16.41 9.76 -11.28
N ILE A 15 -16.77 8.65 -10.63
CA ILE A 15 -16.18 7.35 -10.92
C ILE A 15 -16.97 6.71 -12.07
N PRO A 16 -16.36 6.48 -13.24
CA PRO A 16 -17.07 5.89 -14.36
C PRO A 16 -17.35 4.40 -14.11
N ALA A 17 -18.41 3.86 -14.71
CA ALA A 17 -18.70 2.42 -14.62
C ALA A 17 -17.64 1.56 -15.33
N SER A 18 -17.00 2.10 -16.37
CA SER A 18 -15.88 1.50 -17.09
C SER A 18 -15.06 2.58 -17.79
N MET A 19 -13.84 2.26 -18.22
CA MET A 19 -13.04 3.22 -18.98
C MET A 19 -13.59 3.52 -20.38
N ASP A 20 -14.49 2.68 -20.92
CA ASP A 20 -15.20 2.94 -22.18
C ASP A 20 -16.39 3.91 -22.03
N ALA A 21 -16.76 4.25 -20.80
CA ALA A 21 -17.87 5.17 -20.53
C ALA A 21 -17.56 6.61 -20.98
N GLY A 22 -18.60 7.33 -21.43
CA GLY A 22 -18.47 8.70 -21.95
C GLY A 22 -18.04 9.74 -20.90
N ASP A 23 -18.14 9.42 -19.61
CA ASP A 23 -17.75 10.26 -18.47
C ASP A 23 -16.36 9.92 -17.91
N ALA A 24 -15.63 8.97 -18.49
CA ALA A 24 -14.33 8.53 -17.99
C ALA A 24 -13.17 9.52 -18.24
N ALA A 25 -13.40 10.64 -18.94
CA ALA A 25 -12.36 11.62 -19.26
C ALA A 25 -11.68 12.22 -18.02
N ASP A 26 -12.48 12.58 -17.00
CA ASP A 26 -11.95 13.13 -15.75
C ASP A 26 -11.13 12.09 -14.97
N PHE A 27 -11.53 10.81 -15.01
CA PHE A 27 -10.80 9.73 -14.35
C PHE A 27 -9.44 9.46 -15.03
N ARG A 28 -9.35 9.59 -16.36
CA ARG A 28 -8.08 9.53 -17.09
C ARG A 28 -7.14 10.66 -16.66
N GLU A 29 -7.65 11.89 -16.60
CA GLU A 29 -6.85 13.04 -16.22
C GLU A 29 -6.43 13.00 -14.74
N PHE A 30 -7.33 12.56 -13.86
CA PHE A 30 -7.03 12.26 -12.47
C PHE A 30 -5.88 11.25 -12.33
N THR A 31 -5.93 10.15 -13.08
CA THR A 31 -4.90 9.11 -13.08
C THR A 31 -3.56 9.64 -13.60
N ARG A 32 -3.60 10.42 -14.70
CA ARG A 32 -2.40 11.06 -15.27
C ARG A 32 -1.72 11.98 -14.25
N VAL A 33 -2.49 12.81 -13.56
CA VAL A 33 -1.96 13.74 -12.56
C VAL A 33 -1.44 13.00 -11.33
N ARG A 34 -2.11 11.95 -10.84
CA ARG A 34 -1.58 11.07 -9.79
C ARG A 34 -0.20 10.53 -10.16
N ASN A 35 -0.06 9.95 -11.35
CA ASN A 35 1.21 9.36 -11.79
C ASN A 35 2.32 10.41 -11.93
N LEU A 36 1.98 11.64 -12.37
CA LEU A 36 2.95 12.73 -12.40
C LEU A 36 3.42 13.16 -11.01
N VAL A 37 2.51 13.25 -10.03
CA VAL A 37 2.89 13.55 -8.64
C VAL A 37 3.82 12.48 -8.10
N TYR A 38 3.52 11.21 -8.35
CA TYR A 38 4.36 10.09 -7.89
C TYR A 38 5.74 10.13 -8.54
N ARG A 39 5.82 10.41 -9.84
CA ARG A 39 7.08 10.62 -10.55
C ARG A 39 7.89 11.79 -10.02
N GLU A 40 7.25 12.91 -9.68
CA GLU A 40 7.94 14.07 -9.07
C GLU A 40 8.53 13.75 -7.70
N ILE A 41 7.90 12.85 -6.94
CA ILE A 41 8.36 12.42 -5.61
C ILE A 41 9.46 11.35 -5.73
N ALA A 42 9.18 10.25 -6.44
CA ALA A 42 10.05 9.08 -6.49
C ALA A 42 11.17 9.19 -7.54
N GLY A 43 11.01 10.06 -8.55
CA GLY A 43 11.92 10.15 -9.69
C GLY A 43 11.79 8.99 -10.69
N THR A 44 10.85 8.08 -10.49
CA THR A 44 10.58 6.91 -11.35
C THR A 44 9.08 6.77 -11.62
N ASP A 45 8.71 5.84 -12.51
CA ASP A 45 7.32 5.48 -12.80
C ASP A 45 6.89 4.17 -12.11
N ASP A 46 7.59 3.78 -11.04
CA ASP A 46 7.43 2.44 -10.50
C ASP A 46 6.04 2.15 -9.88
N ASP A 47 5.35 3.21 -9.44
CA ASP A 47 4.00 3.17 -8.87
C ASP A 47 2.92 3.70 -9.85
N ALA A 48 3.30 3.91 -11.11
CA ALA A 48 2.37 4.36 -12.14
C ALA A 48 1.32 3.28 -12.43
N MET A 49 0.07 3.71 -12.57
CA MET A 49 -1.05 2.85 -12.96
C MET A 49 -1.78 3.45 -14.15
N THR A 50 -2.24 2.61 -15.05
CA THR A 50 -3.21 2.97 -16.08
C THR A 50 -4.57 3.29 -15.44
N PRO A 51 -5.44 4.05 -16.11
CA PRO A 51 -6.81 4.28 -15.64
C PRO A 51 -7.59 2.97 -15.42
N GLU A 52 -7.38 1.99 -16.30
CA GLU A 52 -7.99 0.67 -16.23
C GLU A 52 -7.54 -0.10 -14.97
N GLU A 53 -6.25 0.00 -14.62
CA GLU A 53 -5.72 -0.60 -13.40
C GLU A 53 -6.25 0.07 -12.13
N LEU A 54 -6.42 1.40 -12.18
CA LEU A 54 -6.82 2.18 -11.02
C LEU A 54 -8.33 2.14 -10.75
N LEU A 55 -9.16 2.02 -11.79
CA LEU A 55 -10.61 2.17 -11.69
C LEU A 55 -11.28 1.21 -10.68
N PRO A 56 -10.97 -0.10 -10.63
CA PRO A 56 -11.60 -1.03 -9.68
C PRO A 56 -11.39 -0.62 -8.22
N HIS A 57 -10.29 0.07 -7.91
CA HIS A 57 -10.02 0.56 -6.56
C HIS A 57 -10.92 1.75 -6.19
N TYR A 58 -11.54 2.46 -7.14
CA TYR A 58 -12.45 3.58 -6.85
C TYR A 58 -13.93 3.22 -6.95
N GLN A 59 -14.26 2.00 -7.36
CA GLN A 59 -15.64 1.53 -7.38
C GLN A 59 -16.23 1.47 -5.96
N ALA A 60 -17.56 1.47 -5.89
CA ALA A 60 -18.26 1.37 -4.62
C ALA A 60 -17.85 0.09 -3.87
N ASP A 61 -17.55 0.24 -2.58
CA ASP A 61 -17.12 -0.84 -1.71
C ASP A 61 -18.05 -0.90 -0.49
N PRO A 62 -18.60 -2.08 -0.13
CA PRO A 62 -19.39 -2.21 1.09
C PRO A 62 -18.57 -2.05 2.38
N ASP A 63 -17.25 -2.21 2.31
CA ASP A 63 -16.35 -2.20 3.47
C ASP A 63 -15.75 -0.79 3.74
N GLU A 64 -15.85 0.15 2.78
CA GLU A 64 -15.33 1.51 2.93
C GLU A 64 -16.15 2.57 2.16
N ILE A 65 -16.25 3.79 2.71
CA ILE A 65 -16.68 4.96 1.94
C ILE A 65 -15.45 5.69 1.43
N ARG A 66 -15.26 5.69 0.11
CA ARG A 66 -14.25 6.50 -0.58
C ARG A 66 -14.84 7.81 -1.10
N ARG A 67 -14.13 8.91 -0.87
CA ARG A 67 -14.41 10.23 -1.45
C ARG A 67 -13.15 10.76 -2.12
N ALA A 68 -13.27 11.17 -3.37
CA ALA A 68 -12.17 11.70 -4.16
C ALA A 68 -12.58 13.01 -4.82
N TRP A 69 -11.65 13.96 -4.84
CA TRP A 69 -11.80 15.25 -5.52
C TRP A 69 -10.60 15.52 -6.40
N VAL A 70 -10.87 16.02 -7.60
CA VAL A 70 -9.86 16.63 -8.47
C VAL A 70 -9.60 18.05 -7.99
N VAL A 71 -8.33 18.44 -7.95
CA VAL A 71 -7.91 19.80 -7.64
C VAL A 71 -7.66 20.53 -8.94
N ILE A 72 -8.45 21.57 -9.20
CA ILE A 72 -8.39 22.34 -10.45
C ILE A 72 -7.96 23.77 -10.13
N VAL A 73 -7.03 24.31 -10.92
CA VAL A 73 -6.63 25.72 -10.88
C VAL A 73 -6.65 26.26 -12.30
N ASP A 74 -7.40 27.33 -12.53
CA ASP A 74 -7.53 27.98 -13.84
C ASP A 74 -7.91 27.00 -14.98
N GLY A 75 -8.74 26.00 -14.65
CA GLY A 75 -9.22 24.99 -15.58
C GLY A 75 -8.30 23.77 -15.78
N ALA A 76 -7.10 23.76 -15.20
CA ALA A 76 -6.17 22.63 -15.27
C ALA A 76 -6.21 21.75 -14.02
N PHE A 77 -6.08 20.43 -14.17
CA PHE A 77 -5.94 19.51 -13.04
C PHE A 77 -4.51 19.62 -12.50
N VAL A 78 -4.38 19.89 -11.20
CA VAL A 78 -3.10 20.14 -10.55
C VAL A 78 -2.82 19.21 -9.37
N GLY A 79 -3.77 18.32 -9.07
CA GLY A 79 -3.65 17.34 -8.01
C GLY A 79 -4.96 16.67 -7.64
N ARG A 80 -4.95 15.96 -6.52
CA ARG A 80 -6.08 15.25 -5.96
C ARG A 80 -6.15 15.35 -4.44
N VAL A 81 -7.36 15.19 -3.93
CA VAL A 81 -7.67 15.03 -2.51
C VAL A 81 -8.51 13.76 -2.37
N GLY A 82 -8.23 12.95 -1.37
CA GLY A 82 -8.99 11.73 -1.11
C GLY A 82 -9.17 11.48 0.38
N VAL A 83 -10.29 10.87 0.75
CA VAL A 83 -10.50 10.30 2.08
C VAL A 83 -11.23 8.96 1.96
N ASP A 84 -10.70 7.98 2.68
CA ASP A 84 -11.23 6.63 2.83
C ASP A 84 -11.69 6.47 4.27
N LEU A 85 -12.92 5.99 4.41
CA LEU A 85 -13.62 5.88 5.68
C LEU A 85 -14.03 4.42 5.85
N PRO A 86 -13.21 3.61 6.56
CA PRO A 86 -13.55 2.22 6.86
C PRO A 86 -14.92 2.12 7.52
N LEU A 87 -15.68 1.07 7.23
CA LEU A 87 -17.05 0.86 7.71
C LEU A 87 -17.15 -0.20 8.81
N GLU A 88 -16.03 -0.70 9.32
CA GLU A 88 -15.96 -1.55 10.49
C GLU A 88 -16.74 -0.94 11.68
N ASP A 89 -17.41 -1.80 12.43
CA ASP A 89 -18.25 -1.40 13.56
C ASP A 89 -17.43 -0.63 14.61
N GLY A 90 -17.86 0.60 14.89
CA GLY A 90 -17.17 1.48 15.82
C GLY A 90 -15.93 2.19 15.27
N SER A 91 -15.65 2.07 13.96
CA SER A 91 -14.47 2.69 13.34
C SER A 91 -14.38 4.19 13.64
N ARG A 92 -13.17 4.61 14.04
CA ARG A 92 -12.83 6.01 14.32
C ARG A 92 -11.94 6.62 13.25
N ASN A 93 -11.52 5.82 12.27
CA ASN A 93 -10.45 6.11 11.36
C ASN A 93 -10.93 6.79 10.08
N ALA A 94 -10.07 7.68 9.56
CA ALA A 94 -10.12 8.15 8.20
C ALA A 94 -8.71 8.19 7.63
N PHE A 95 -8.50 7.51 6.52
CA PHE A 95 -7.24 7.56 5.77
C PHE A 95 -7.37 8.60 4.67
N TRP A 96 -6.34 9.41 4.44
CA TRP A 96 -6.49 10.51 3.49
C TRP A 96 -5.21 10.79 2.70
N LEU A 97 -5.38 11.54 1.62
CA LEU A 97 -4.28 12.06 0.81
C LEU A 97 -4.56 13.48 0.32
N VAL A 98 -3.51 14.29 0.23
CA VAL A 98 -3.48 15.56 -0.49
C VAL A 98 -2.23 15.56 -1.35
N GLU A 99 -2.43 15.45 -2.65
CA GLU A 99 -1.34 15.29 -3.61
C GLU A 99 -1.45 16.36 -4.68
N LEU A 100 -0.39 17.12 -4.87
CA LEU A 100 -0.34 18.26 -5.78
C LEU A 100 0.94 18.18 -6.59
N LEU A 101 0.88 18.61 -7.85
CA LEU A 101 2.09 18.85 -8.65
C LEU A 101 2.97 19.89 -7.94
N ALA A 102 4.29 19.69 -7.98
CA ALA A 102 5.28 20.51 -7.28
C ALA A 102 5.16 22.01 -7.62
N ALA A 103 4.84 22.34 -8.87
CA ALA A 103 4.63 23.71 -9.33
C ALA A 103 3.46 24.44 -8.62
N HIS A 104 2.59 23.71 -7.92
CA HIS A 104 1.43 24.25 -7.20
C HIS A 104 1.61 24.22 -5.67
N HIS A 105 2.78 23.79 -5.18
CA HIS A 105 3.11 23.79 -3.75
C HIS A 105 3.27 25.22 -3.20
N GLY A 106 3.20 25.38 -1.87
CA GLY A 106 3.39 26.69 -1.21
C GLY A 106 2.28 27.73 -1.43
N ARG A 107 1.25 27.44 -2.23
CA ARG A 107 0.15 28.38 -2.55
C ARG A 107 -1.05 28.31 -1.62
N GLY A 108 -1.03 27.44 -0.60
CA GLY A 108 -2.14 27.22 0.32
C GLY A 108 -3.23 26.25 -0.18
N ILE A 109 -3.10 25.73 -1.41
CA ILE A 109 -4.04 24.76 -2.02
C ILE A 109 -4.16 23.50 -1.15
N GLY A 110 -3.03 22.90 -0.76
CA GLY A 110 -3.06 21.69 0.06
C GLY A 110 -3.74 21.91 1.41
N SER A 111 -3.58 23.09 2.01
CA SER A 111 -4.30 23.45 3.25
C SER A 111 -5.79 23.64 3.04
N ALA A 112 -6.23 24.03 1.83
CA ALA A 112 -7.64 24.11 1.50
C ALA A 112 -8.24 22.71 1.28
N GLY A 113 -7.52 21.82 0.58
CA GLY A 113 -7.92 20.42 0.42
C GLY A 113 -7.96 19.66 1.74
N TYR A 114 -7.01 19.92 2.64
CA TYR A 114 -6.99 19.31 3.96
C TYR A 114 -8.21 19.70 4.84
N ARG A 115 -8.72 20.93 4.72
CA ARG A 115 -9.97 21.30 5.42
C ARG A 115 -11.17 20.48 4.94
N LEU A 116 -11.21 20.13 3.66
CA LEU A 116 -12.26 19.26 3.11
C LEU A 116 -12.19 17.87 3.74
N ILE A 117 -10.98 17.31 3.91
CA ILE A 117 -10.76 16.03 4.60
C ILE A 117 -11.26 16.10 6.05
N GLU A 118 -10.83 17.10 6.83
CA GLU A 118 -11.25 17.21 8.24
C GLU A 118 -12.76 17.36 8.40
N GLN A 119 -13.40 18.09 7.47
CA GLN A 119 -14.84 18.25 7.43
C GLN A 119 -15.52 16.92 7.12
N THR A 120 -15.12 16.24 6.03
CA THR A 120 -15.72 14.95 5.64
C THR A 120 -15.54 13.88 6.71
N ALA A 121 -14.37 13.81 7.35
CA ALA A 121 -14.13 12.90 8.45
C ALA A 121 -15.10 13.15 9.62
N ARG A 122 -15.31 14.41 10.02
CA ARG A 122 -16.27 14.78 11.08
C ARG A 122 -17.71 14.46 10.71
N GLU A 123 -18.11 14.71 9.48
CA GLU A 123 -19.45 14.40 8.97
C GLU A 123 -19.76 12.89 9.07
N HIS A 124 -18.72 12.04 9.01
CA HIS A 124 -18.84 10.59 9.17
C HIS A 124 -18.43 10.10 10.57
N GLY A 125 -18.33 11.00 11.56
CA GLY A 125 -18.04 10.64 12.94
C GLY A 125 -16.61 10.14 13.21
N ARG A 126 -15.68 10.35 12.28
CA ARG A 126 -14.28 9.93 12.44
C ARG A 126 -13.51 10.91 13.32
N THR A 127 -12.67 10.36 14.18
CA THR A 127 -11.90 11.12 15.17
C THR A 127 -10.39 10.91 15.06
N ILE A 128 -9.94 9.98 14.24
CA ILE A 128 -8.52 9.69 14.00
C ILE A 128 -8.27 9.84 12.50
N LEU A 129 -7.35 10.73 12.14
CA LEU A 129 -6.91 10.93 10.76
C LEU A 129 -5.51 10.37 10.58
N GLN A 130 -5.33 9.57 9.55
CA GLN A 130 -4.05 8.92 9.25
C GLN A 130 -3.69 9.06 7.78
N SER A 131 -2.40 9.20 7.49
CA SER A 131 -1.90 9.33 6.13
C SER A 131 -0.42 8.96 6.05
N TRP A 132 0.00 8.51 4.87
CA TRP A 132 1.38 8.19 4.55
C TRP A 132 1.91 9.19 3.54
N ALA A 133 3.17 9.57 3.68
CA ALA A 133 3.88 10.29 2.65
C ALA A 133 5.28 9.75 2.48
N GLN A 134 5.69 9.56 1.23
CA GLN A 134 7.06 9.27 0.89
C GLN A 134 7.92 10.52 1.07
N HIS A 135 9.07 10.33 1.70
CA HIS A 135 10.09 11.32 1.94
C HIS A 135 11.39 10.84 1.28
N PRO A 136 11.68 11.28 0.04
CA PRO A 136 12.95 10.99 -0.62
C PRO A 136 14.12 11.39 0.29
N ASP A 137 15.12 10.52 0.40
CA ASP A 137 16.22 10.77 1.33
C ASP A 137 16.99 12.01 0.92
N ALA A 138 17.27 12.87 1.91
CA ALA A 138 17.92 14.15 1.72
C ALA A 138 18.69 14.55 2.98
N ASP A 139 19.76 15.31 2.78
CA ASP A 139 20.53 15.90 3.87
C ASP A 139 19.70 16.95 4.65
N GLY A 140 20.07 17.18 5.91
CA GLY A 140 19.51 18.25 6.75
C GLY A 140 18.75 17.74 7.98
N ASP A 141 17.88 18.60 8.51
CA ASP A 141 17.07 18.29 9.70
C ASP A 141 16.18 17.07 9.47
N ARG A 142 16.16 16.14 10.42
CA ARG A 142 15.36 14.92 10.36
C ARG A 142 14.39 14.81 11.52
N LEU A 143 13.31 14.08 11.28
CA LEU A 143 12.36 13.64 12.29
C LEU A 143 12.56 12.15 12.52
N VAL A 144 12.77 11.76 13.77
CA VAL A 144 12.92 10.36 14.19
C VAL A 144 11.55 9.86 14.64
N ALA A 145 11.17 8.65 14.23
CA ALA A 145 9.92 8.06 14.71
C ALA A 145 9.97 7.80 16.24
N PRO A 146 8.85 7.95 16.96
CA PRO A 146 8.76 7.61 18.38
C PRO A 146 9.14 6.15 18.70
N THR A 147 9.01 5.24 17.73
CA THR A 147 9.45 3.84 17.85
C THR A 147 10.96 3.69 18.06
N GLY A 148 11.75 4.73 17.76
CA GLY A 148 13.21 4.69 17.75
C GLY A 148 13.81 4.03 16.51
N CYS A 149 12.98 3.61 15.55
CA CYS A 149 13.40 2.97 14.31
C CYS A 149 13.08 3.88 13.12
N GLY A 150 14.09 4.20 12.32
CA GLY A 150 13.94 5.05 11.13
C GLY A 150 13.86 6.55 11.40
N SER A 151 14.13 7.33 10.36
CA SER A 151 13.94 8.78 10.37
C SER A 151 13.69 9.29 8.95
N ILE A 152 12.93 10.38 8.84
CA ILE A 152 12.63 11.04 7.56
C ILE A 152 13.15 12.48 7.56
N PRO A 153 13.54 13.03 6.39
CA PRO A 153 13.86 14.44 6.28
C PRO A 153 12.69 15.33 6.69
N ARG A 154 12.97 16.49 7.30
CA ARG A 154 11.96 17.51 7.61
C ARG A 154 11.62 18.35 6.36
N ASP A 155 11.24 17.64 5.30
CA ASP A 155 10.96 18.17 3.97
C ASP A 155 9.62 18.94 3.89
N HIS A 156 9.17 19.23 2.66
CA HIS A 156 7.92 19.93 2.43
C HIS A 156 6.70 19.18 2.97
N ALA A 157 6.63 17.86 2.77
CA ALA A 157 5.52 17.03 3.25
C ALA A 157 5.52 16.96 4.79
N ALA A 158 6.67 16.72 5.43
CA ALA A 158 6.77 16.66 6.88
C ALA A 158 6.35 17.99 7.53
N ARG A 159 6.76 19.13 6.96
CA ARG A 159 6.32 20.45 7.43
C ARG A 159 4.82 20.68 7.26
N PHE A 160 4.21 20.11 6.21
CA PHE A 160 2.76 20.18 6.00
C PHE A 160 2.01 19.43 7.11
N TYR A 161 2.39 18.18 7.40
CA TYR A 161 1.80 17.38 8.47
C TYR A 161 1.93 18.06 9.84
N LEU A 162 3.14 18.48 10.21
CA LEU A 162 3.39 19.18 11.47
C LEU A 162 2.55 20.46 11.61
N ARG A 163 2.41 21.24 10.52
CA ARG A 163 1.59 22.46 10.52
C ARG A 163 0.11 22.19 10.76
N HIS A 164 -0.38 21.03 10.35
CA HIS A 164 -1.78 20.62 10.56
C HIS A 164 -1.97 19.81 11.84
N GLY A 165 -0.94 19.70 12.69
CA GLY A 165 -1.03 19.07 14.01
C GLY A 165 -0.95 17.55 13.97
N TYR A 166 -0.32 16.97 12.94
CA TYR A 166 0.02 15.56 12.93
C TYR A 166 1.33 15.30 13.66
N THR A 167 1.42 14.11 14.21
CA THR A 167 2.63 13.49 14.74
C THR A 167 3.08 12.38 13.79
N LEU A 168 4.40 12.26 13.62
CA LEU A 168 5.01 11.10 12.97
C LEU A 168 4.94 9.95 13.96
N GLU A 169 4.32 8.84 13.58
CA GLU A 169 4.16 7.66 14.45
C GLU A 169 5.11 6.53 14.07
N GLN A 170 5.30 6.31 12.77
CA GLN A 170 6.09 5.21 12.24
C GLN A 170 6.84 5.67 10.99
N VAL A 171 7.99 5.05 10.73
CA VAL A 171 8.67 5.13 9.44
C VAL A 171 8.59 3.76 8.78
N GLU A 172 8.13 3.73 7.54
CA GLU A 172 8.21 2.55 6.69
C GLU A 172 9.38 2.70 5.72
N ARG A 173 10.10 1.61 5.47
CA ARG A 173 11.16 1.52 4.48
C ARG A 173 10.63 0.92 3.20
N GLN A 174 10.74 1.67 2.11
CA GLN A 174 10.62 1.13 0.77
C GLN A 174 11.94 0.47 0.39
N SER A 175 11.88 -0.80 -0.02
CA SER A 175 13.03 -1.55 -0.50
C SER A 175 12.77 -2.13 -1.87
N GLU A 176 13.82 -2.25 -2.69
CA GLU A 176 13.75 -2.90 -4.00
C GLU A 176 14.71 -4.10 -4.10
N LEU A 177 14.29 -5.14 -4.82
CA LEU A 177 15.12 -6.26 -5.23
C LEU A 177 15.26 -6.23 -6.75
N ILE A 178 16.48 -6.02 -7.25
CA ILE A 178 16.78 -6.18 -8.68
C ILE A 178 16.75 -7.67 -9.02
N LEU A 179 15.85 -8.07 -9.93
CA LEU A 179 15.60 -9.48 -10.26
C LEU A 179 16.69 -10.09 -11.15
N ALA A 180 17.47 -9.26 -11.85
CA ALA A 180 18.64 -9.71 -12.59
C ALA A 180 19.74 -10.19 -11.61
N GLY A 181 20.02 -11.50 -11.60
CA GLY A 181 21.06 -12.08 -10.75
C GLY A 181 20.60 -12.55 -9.38
N ALA A 182 19.35 -12.31 -8.98
CA ALA A 182 18.80 -12.74 -7.69
C ALA A 182 18.55 -14.27 -7.61
N ASP A 183 18.44 -14.96 -8.75
CA ASP A 183 17.96 -16.34 -8.82
C ASP A 183 18.78 -17.34 -7.98
N ALA A 184 20.11 -17.17 -7.93
CA ALA A 184 20.98 -18.07 -7.16
C ALA A 184 20.78 -17.89 -5.65
N THR A 185 20.68 -16.64 -5.20
CA THR A 185 20.40 -16.29 -3.79
C THR A 185 19.02 -16.79 -3.38
N VAL A 186 17.99 -16.53 -4.19
CA VAL A 186 16.61 -16.99 -3.91
C VAL A 186 16.54 -18.50 -3.81
N ARG A 187 17.16 -19.25 -4.74
CA ARG A 187 17.17 -20.73 -4.68
C ARG A 187 17.88 -21.27 -3.45
N HIS A 188 19.02 -20.67 -3.07
CA HIS A 188 19.74 -21.09 -1.87
C HIS A 188 18.91 -20.83 -0.61
N LEU A 189 18.34 -19.63 -0.46
CA LEU A 189 17.52 -19.29 0.70
C LEU A 189 16.22 -20.10 0.75
N LEU A 190 15.65 -20.48 -0.40
CA LEU A 190 14.52 -21.39 -0.42
C LEU A 190 14.89 -22.75 0.17
N ALA A 191 15.98 -23.37 -0.29
CA ALA A 191 16.42 -24.67 0.21
C ALA A 191 16.72 -24.66 1.72
N GLU A 192 17.29 -23.56 2.22
CA GLU A 192 17.50 -23.34 3.65
C GLU A 192 16.16 -23.25 4.41
N ALA A 193 15.19 -22.50 3.88
CA ALA A 193 13.88 -22.35 4.48
C ALA A 193 13.12 -23.67 4.52
N GLU A 194 13.12 -24.43 3.42
CA GLU A 194 12.50 -25.76 3.31
C GLU A 194 13.04 -26.73 4.37
N THR A 195 14.35 -26.69 4.63
CA THR A 195 14.99 -27.51 5.68
C THR A 195 14.50 -27.12 7.08
N ALA A 196 14.36 -25.83 7.35
CA ALA A 196 13.94 -25.30 8.65
C ALA A 196 12.42 -25.38 8.89
N SER A 197 11.64 -25.49 7.81
CA SER A 197 10.19 -25.58 7.83
C SER A 197 9.68 -27.01 7.64
N ALA A 198 10.41 -28.00 8.17
CA ALA A 198 9.93 -29.39 8.19
C ALA A 198 8.54 -29.45 8.88
N GLY A 199 7.59 -30.15 8.25
CA GLY A 199 6.19 -30.18 8.70
C GLY A 199 5.30 -29.12 8.06
N TYR A 200 5.83 -28.29 7.16
CA TYR A 200 5.06 -27.35 6.34
C TYR A 200 5.25 -27.62 4.85
N ARG A 201 4.26 -27.26 4.04
CA ARG A 201 4.33 -27.32 2.57
C ARG A 201 3.85 -26.01 1.95
N VAL A 202 4.41 -25.66 0.80
CA VAL A 202 3.98 -24.49 0.03
C VAL A 202 2.74 -24.81 -0.80
N VAL A 203 1.77 -23.90 -0.83
CA VAL A 203 0.60 -23.90 -1.70
C VAL A 203 0.52 -22.54 -2.41
N GLN A 204 0.18 -22.54 -3.70
CA GLN A 204 0.18 -21.33 -4.53
C GLN A 204 -1.10 -21.25 -5.37
N TRP A 205 -1.61 -20.05 -5.56
CA TRP A 205 -2.71 -19.77 -6.49
C TRP A 205 -2.59 -18.37 -7.10
N GLN A 206 -3.22 -18.21 -8.26
CA GLN A 206 -3.32 -16.93 -8.98
C GLN A 206 -4.79 -16.57 -9.18
N GLY A 207 -5.09 -15.27 -9.26
CA GLY A 207 -6.45 -14.79 -9.44
C GLY A 207 -7.32 -15.05 -8.22
N ALA A 208 -8.54 -15.56 -8.44
CA ALA A 208 -9.50 -15.84 -7.37
C ALA A 208 -8.99 -16.93 -6.41
N THR A 209 -9.12 -16.68 -5.12
CA THR A 209 -8.76 -17.63 -4.08
C THR A 209 -9.62 -18.89 -4.17
N PRO A 210 -9.01 -20.10 -4.25
CA PRO A 210 -9.76 -21.34 -4.31
C PRO A 210 -10.67 -21.54 -3.10
N ALA A 211 -11.86 -22.12 -3.31
CA ALA A 211 -12.82 -22.39 -2.24
C ALA A 211 -12.24 -23.23 -1.09
N THR A 212 -11.24 -24.08 -1.36
CA THR A 212 -10.55 -24.87 -0.34
C THR A 212 -9.61 -24.07 0.56
N HIS A 213 -9.31 -22.82 0.21
CA HIS A 213 -8.34 -21.96 0.90
C HIS A 213 -8.94 -20.64 1.37
N VAL A 214 -10.12 -20.27 0.88
CA VAL A 214 -10.71 -18.95 1.10
C VAL A 214 -10.90 -18.61 2.57
N ASP A 215 -11.44 -19.52 3.38
CA ASP A 215 -11.68 -19.27 4.81
C ASP A 215 -10.37 -19.12 5.59
N ALA A 216 -9.37 -19.95 5.28
CA ALA A 216 -8.07 -19.90 5.95
C ALA A 216 -7.26 -18.66 5.54
N TYR A 217 -7.36 -18.25 4.28
CA TYR A 217 -6.73 -17.02 3.80
C TYR A 217 -7.42 -15.77 4.35
N ALA A 218 -8.76 -15.76 4.43
CA ALA A 218 -9.53 -14.72 5.09
C ALA A 218 -9.10 -14.56 6.56
N TRP A 219 -8.99 -15.67 7.28
CA TRP A 219 -8.48 -15.67 8.66
C TRP A 219 -7.06 -15.09 8.77
N MET A 220 -6.14 -15.45 7.87
CA MET A 220 -4.81 -14.83 7.90
C MET A 220 -4.86 -13.32 7.57
N LYS A 221 -5.71 -12.87 6.65
CA LYS A 221 -5.85 -11.43 6.32
C LYS A 221 -6.37 -10.63 7.53
N SER A 222 -7.37 -11.12 8.26
CA SER A 222 -7.87 -10.41 9.46
C SER A 222 -6.80 -10.25 10.54
N ARG A 223 -5.88 -11.22 10.66
CA ARG A 223 -4.77 -11.18 11.61
C ARG A 223 -3.71 -10.14 11.27
N MET A 224 -3.69 -9.54 10.09
CA MET A 224 -2.72 -8.49 9.78
C MET A 224 -2.85 -7.27 10.69
N SER A 225 -4.08 -6.86 11.01
CA SER A 225 -4.36 -5.73 11.91
C SER A 225 -3.77 -5.89 13.32
N THR A 226 -3.51 -7.13 13.75
CA THR A 226 -3.09 -7.47 15.12
C THR A 226 -1.67 -8.05 15.21
N ASP A 227 -1.21 -8.76 14.18
CA ASP A 227 0.08 -9.46 14.18
C ASP A 227 1.20 -8.66 13.49
N ALA A 228 0.88 -7.59 12.75
CA ALA A 228 1.85 -6.68 12.11
C ALA A 228 2.18 -5.46 13.01
N PRO A 229 3.43 -4.97 13.04
CA PRO A 229 3.77 -3.77 13.81
C PRO A 229 3.14 -2.50 13.24
N SER A 230 2.37 -1.78 14.05
CA SER A 230 1.67 -0.54 13.66
C SER A 230 2.05 0.70 14.48
N ALA A 231 3.02 0.60 15.41
CA ALA A 231 3.36 1.69 16.34
C ALA A 231 2.11 2.25 17.07
N ASP A 232 1.90 3.57 17.04
CA ASP A 232 0.70 4.23 17.55
C ASP A 232 -0.32 4.54 16.42
N LEU A 233 -0.19 3.93 15.24
CA LEU A 233 -1.24 3.96 14.22
C LEU A 233 -2.44 3.14 14.68
N ASP A 234 -3.63 3.58 14.32
CA ASP A 234 -4.90 2.97 14.69
C ASP A 234 -5.48 2.23 13.49
N PHE A 235 -5.59 0.91 13.58
CA PHE A 235 -6.24 0.11 12.54
C PHE A 235 -7.43 -0.59 13.18
N ASP A 236 -8.58 -0.53 12.51
CA ASP A 236 -9.75 -1.27 12.93
C ASP A 236 -9.46 -2.77 12.81
N GLU A 237 -9.96 -3.57 13.76
CA GLU A 237 -9.89 -5.02 13.63
C GLU A 237 -10.80 -5.45 12.47
N GLU A 238 -10.19 -5.76 11.34
CA GLU A 238 -10.92 -6.09 10.13
C GLU A 238 -11.51 -7.50 10.22
N THR A 239 -12.82 -7.61 9.97
CA THR A 239 -13.44 -8.92 9.73
C THR A 239 -13.27 -9.29 8.27
N TRP A 240 -12.61 -10.43 8.03
CA TRP A 240 -12.43 -11.01 6.71
C TRP A 240 -13.22 -12.31 6.61
N ASP A 241 -14.12 -12.36 5.65
CA ASP A 241 -14.85 -13.55 5.23
C ASP A 241 -14.54 -13.89 3.76
N ALA A 242 -15.11 -14.98 3.27
CA ALA A 242 -14.91 -15.42 1.90
C ALA A 242 -15.42 -14.40 0.87
N GLU A 243 -16.46 -13.63 1.19
CA GLU A 243 -17.01 -12.62 0.29
C GLU A 243 -16.08 -11.40 0.18
N ARG A 244 -15.48 -10.94 1.29
CA ARG A 244 -14.46 -9.88 1.31
C ARG A 244 -13.22 -10.31 0.55
N VAL A 245 -12.78 -11.57 0.70
CA VAL A 245 -11.68 -12.12 -0.13
C VAL A 245 -12.06 -12.11 -1.61
N ALA A 246 -13.27 -12.53 -1.98
CA ALA A 246 -13.71 -12.51 -3.38
C ALA A 246 -13.74 -11.09 -3.96
N ARG A 247 -14.23 -10.09 -3.21
CA ARG A 247 -14.18 -8.67 -3.60
C ARG A 247 -12.75 -8.18 -3.77
N HIS A 248 -11.86 -8.52 -2.84
CA HIS A 248 -10.44 -8.17 -2.89
C HIS A 248 -9.75 -8.78 -4.12
N ASP A 249 -9.99 -10.05 -4.42
CA ASP A 249 -9.44 -10.72 -5.59
C ASP A 249 -10.00 -10.16 -6.91
N ALA A 250 -11.28 -9.81 -6.93
CA ALA A 250 -11.94 -9.20 -8.10
C ALA A 250 -11.25 -7.90 -8.53
N LYS A 251 -10.81 -7.05 -7.60
CA LYS A 251 -10.07 -5.81 -7.92
C LYS A 251 -8.81 -6.08 -8.76
N TYR A 252 -8.06 -7.15 -8.47
CA TYR A 252 -6.88 -7.52 -9.27
C TYR A 252 -7.26 -8.10 -10.64
N VAL A 253 -8.29 -8.94 -10.70
CA VAL A 253 -8.76 -9.53 -11.97
C VAL A 253 -9.33 -8.45 -12.91
N GLU A 254 -10.16 -7.56 -12.40
CA GLU A 254 -10.81 -6.48 -13.16
C GLU A 254 -9.83 -5.41 -13.62
N SER A 255 -8.76 -5.16 -12.84
CA SER A 255 -7.66 -4.25 -13.22
C SER A 255 -6.72 -4.86 -14.26
N GLY A 256 -6.89 -6.13 -14.63
CA GLY A 256 -5.97 -6.87 -15.50
C GLY A 256 -4.61 -7.16 -14.85
N ARG A 257 -4.48 -6.92 -13.54
CA ARG A 257 -3.26 -7.16 -12.76
C ARG A 257 -3.15 -8.64 -12.43
N THR A 258 -1.92 -9.15 -12.44
CA THR A 258 -1.66 -10.52 -12.00
C THR A 258 -1.23 -10.52 -10.55
N LYS A 259 -1.87 -11.36 -9.72
CA LYS A 259 -1.48 -11.59 -8.32
C LYS A 259 -1.18 -13.08 -8.12
N LEU A 260 -0.05 -13.37 -7.47
CA LEU A 260 0.29 -14.69 -6.93
C LEU A 260 0.22 -14.63 -5.41
N VAL A 261 -0.59 -15.51 -4.83
CA VAL A 261 -0.52 -15.79 -3.40
C VAL A 261 0.30 -17.05 -3.20
N THR A 262 1.31 -16.96 -2.33
CA THR A 262 2.12 -18.09 -1.89
C THR A 262 1.90 -18.28 -0.40
N ALA A 263 1.33 -19.41 0.00
CA ALA A 263 1.03 -19.74 1.38
C ALA A 263 1.84 -20.94 1.88
N ALA A 264 2.09 -20.99 3.19
CA ALA A 264 2.57 -22.17 3.87
C ALA A 264 1.42 -22.85 4.60
N GLN A 265 1.27 -24.16 4.38
CA GLN A 265 0.30 -25.01 5.05
C GLN A 265 1.02 -25.93 6.04
N HIS A 266 0.57 -25.96 7.29
CA HIS A 266 1.02 -26.95 8.26
C HIS A 266 0.46 -28.32 7.89
N VAL A 267 1.32 -29.33 7.73
CA VAL A 267 0.96 -30.62 7.14
C VAL A 267 0.02 -31.42 8.02
N ASP A 268 0.25 -31.43 9.34
CA ASP A 268 -0.54 -32.27 10.26
C ASP A 268 -1.95 -31.72 10.51
N SER A 269 -2.11 -30.39 10.58
CA SER A 269 -3.42 -29.76 10.79
C SER A 269 -4.14 -29.41 9.48
N GLY A 270 -3.41 -29.25 8.38
CA GLY A 270 -3.94 -28.73 7.13
C GLY A 270 -4.21 -27.22 7.13
N GLU A 271 -3.81 -26.51 8.17
CA GLU A 271 -4.05 -25.06 8.32
C GLU A 271 -3.08 -24.23 7.48
N LEU A 272 -3.56 -23.13 6.87
CA LEU A 272 -2.68 -22.11 6.28
C LEU A 272 -2.19 -21.16 7.38
N VAL A 273 -0.88 -20.95 7.47
CA VAL A 273 -0.25 -20.31 8.63
C VAL A 273 0.69 -19.16 8.29
N ALA A 274 0.98 -18.99 7.00
CA ALA A 274 1.74 -17.86 6.48
C ALA A 274 1.37 -17.63 5.03
N PHE A 275 1.49 -16.39 4.56
CA PHE A 275 1.33 -16.06 3.15
C PHE A 275 2.22 -14.89 2.73
N ASN A 276 2.43 -14.79 1.42
CA ASN A 276 3.08 -13.69 0.73
C ASN A 276 2.34 -13.43 -0.59
N GLU A 277 2.17 -12.15 -0.93
CA GLU A 277 1.52 -11.72 -2.16
C GLU A 277 2.52 -11.00 -3.08
N LEU A 278 2.55 -11.40 -4.35
CA LEU A 278 3.29 -10.72 -5.42
C LEU A 278 2.31 -10.26 -6.49
N VAL A 279 2.47 -9.03 -6.98
CA VAL A 279 1.60 -8.41 -7.96
C VAL A 279 2.41 -7.75 -9.06
N ILE A 280 1.93 -7.79 -10.30
CA ILE A 280 2.42 -6.96 -11.40
C ILE A 280 1.25 -6.32 -12.13
N GLY A 281 1.50 -5.13 -12.69
CA GLY A 281 0.61 -4.46 -13.61
C GLY A 281 0.39 -5.22 -14.92
N THR A 282 -0.34 -4.57 -15.81
CA THR A 282 -0.63 -4.99 -17.19
C THR A 282 0.61 -4.94 -18.09
N ASP A 283 1.62 -4.13 -17.74
CA ASP A 283 2.94 -4.17 -18.38
C ASP A 283 3.81 -5.27 -17.75
N PRO A 284 4.08 -6.39 -18.46
CA PRO A 284 4.89 -7.49 -17.93
C PRO A 284 6.37 -7.14 -17.74
N ALA A 285 6.84 -6.02 -18.34
CA ALA A 285 8.19 -5.48 -18.15
C ALA A 285 8.24 -4.39 -17.07
N GLY A 286 7.12 -4.06 -16.45
CA GLY A 286 7.04 -3.14 -15.32
C GLY A 286 7.56 -3.75 -14.00
N PRO A 287 7.75 -2.93 -12.96
CA PRO A 287 8.12 -3.42 -11.65
C PRO A 287 7.00 -4.27 -11.04
N SER A 288 7.40 -5.30 -10.32
CA SER A 288 6.48 -6.08 -9.48
C SER A 288 6.44 -5.47 -8.07
N HIS A 289 5.33 -5.69 -7.37
CA HIS A 289 5.12 -5.27 -6.00
C HIS A 289 4.93 -6.50 -5.12
N GLN A 290 5.64 -6.53 -4.01
CA GLN A 290 5.38 -7.46 -2.94
C GLN A 290 4.53 -6.74 -1.89
N GLU A 291 3.28 -7.17 -1.82
CA GLU A 291 2.28 -6.64 -0.90
C GLU A 291 2.40 -7.39 0.45
N ASP A 292 1.26 -7.74 1.04
CA ASP A 292 1.15 -8.38 2.34
C ASP A 292 2.02 -9.62 2.50
N THR A 293 2.67 -9.72 3.66
CA THR A 293 3.36 -10.94 4.11
C THR A 293 3.10 -11.13 5.59
N LEU A 294 2.51 -12.27 5.95
CA LEU A 294 2.18 -12.61 7.33
C LEU A 294 2.69 -13.99 7.69
N VAL A 295 3.10 -14.16 8.94
CA VAL A 295 3.26 -15.45 9.61
C VAL A 295 2.48 -15.38 10.92
N LEU A 296 1.49 -16.27 11.06
CA LEU A 296 0.70 -16.37 12.29
C LEU A 296 1.63 -16.57 13.49
N ARG A 297 1.39 -15.83 14.56
CA ARG A 297 2.24 -15.81 15.76
C ARG A 297 2.59 -17.20 16.28
N GLU A 298 1.64 -18.12 16.24
CA GLU A 298 1.70 -19.49 16.74
C GLU A 298 2.68 -20.37 15.94
N HIS A 299 2.99 -19.98 14.70
CA HIS A 299 3.86 -20.72 13.77
C HIS A 299 5.18 -19.99 13.46
N ARG A 300 5.50 -18.91 14.19
CA ARG A 300 6.79 -18.21 14.06
C ARG A 300 7.95 -19.09 14.56
N GLY A 301 9.16 -18.81 14.06
CA GLY A 301 10.38 -19.57 14.41
C GLY A 301 10.76 -20.68 13.43
N HIS A 302 9.92 -20.97 12.42
CA HIS A 302 10.15 -22.02 11.42
C HIS A 302 10.60 -21.48 10.04
N ARG A 303 11.12 -20.25 9.98
CA ARG A 303 11.49 -19.54 8.73
C ARG A 303 10.37 -19.43 7.67
N LEU A 304 9.11 -19.52 8.07
CA LEU A 304 7.97 -19.52 7.14
C LEU A 304 7.89 -18.25 6.28
N GLY A 305 8.23 -17.08 6.83
CA GLY A 305 8.29 -15.83 6.05
C GLY A 305 9.32 -15.88 4.92
N GLN A 306 10.49 -16.50 5.17
CA GLN A 306 11.50 -16.73 4.13
C GLN A 306 11.01 -17.78 3.12
N LEU A 307 10.36 -18.85 3.59
CA LEU A 307 9.81 -19.90 2.73
C LEU A 307 8.83 -19.32 1.70
N VAL A 308 7.78 -18.61 2.15
CA VAL A 308 6.75 -18.10 1.25
C VAL A 308 7.29 -17.03 0.30
N LYS A 309 8.21 -16.18 0.75
CA LYS A 309 8.85 -15.16 -0.09
C LYS A 309 9.75 -15.77 -1.17
N CYS A 310 10.64 -16.69 -0.79
CA CYS A 310 11.55 -17.29 -1.76
C CYS A 310 10.82 -18.21 -2.75
N ALA A 311 9.82 -18.99 -2.29
CA ALA A 311 9.00 -19.82 -3.17
C ALA A 311 8.13 -18.96 -4.11
N GLY A 312 7.57 -17.86 -3.60
CA GLY A 312 6.85 -16.87 -4.40
C GLY A 312 7.73 -16.27 -5.48
N LEU A 313 8.89 -15.72 -5.10
CA LEU A 313 9.85 -15.14 -6.04
C LEU A 313 10.33 -16.15 -7.08
N GLN A 314 10.57 -17.41 -6.71
CA GLN A 314 10.99 -18.43 -7.68
C GLN A 314 9.92 -18.71 -8.73
N THR A 315 8.67 -18.95 -8.31
CA THR A 315 7.55 -19.16 -9.24
C THR A 315 7.31 -17.90 -10.08
N TRP A 316 7.34 -16.73 -9.44
CA TRP A 316 7.12 -15.45 -10.11
C TRP A 316 8.10 -15.21 -11.24
N ARG A 317 9.41 -15.37 -10.97
CA ARG A 317 10.48 -15.11 -11.93
C ARG A 317 10.52 -16.15 -13.06
N ARG A 318 10.09 -17.39 -12.79
CA ARG A 318 10.10 -18.47 -13.78
C ARG A 318 8.88 -18.42 -14.70
N ASP A 319 7.69 -18.23 -14.11
CA ASP A 319 6.43 -18.57 -14.78
C ASP A 319 5.51 -17.37 -15.04
N ILE A 320 5.61 -16.29 -14.25
CA ILE A 320 4.58 -15.22 -14.25
C ILE A 320 5.13 -13.91 -14.80
N ALA A 321 6.22 -13.40 -14.23
CA ALA A 321 6.81 -12.11 -14.58
C ALA A 321 8.32 -12.22 -14.88
N PRO A 322 8.74 -13.05 -15.84
CA PRO A 322 10.16 -13.24 -16.16
C PRO A 322 10.86 -11.99 -16.71
N GLN A 323 10.07 -11.01 -17.18
CA GLN A 323 10.53 -9.73 -17.74
C GLN A 323 10.59 -8.60 -16.72
N SER A 324 10.01 -8.79 -15.52
CA SER A 324 10.01 -7.74 -14.51
C SER A 324 11.45 -7.45 -14.05
N PRO A 325 11.87 -6.16 -13.98
CA PRO A 325 13.23 -5.80 -13.65
C PRO A 325 13.50 -5.87 -12.15
N LYS A 326 12.47 -5.64 -11.33
CA LYS A 326 12.60 -5.52 -9.87
C LYS A 326 11.29 -5.81 -9.14
N VAL A 327 11.41 -6.09 -7.84
CA VAL A 327 10.30 -6.21 -6.89
C VAL A 327 10.43 -5.10 -5.85
N ILE A 328 9.36 -4.36 -5.59
CA ILE A 328 9.29 -3.29 -4.58
C ILE A 328 8.47 -3.78 -3.39
N THR A 329 8.85 -3.38 -2.17
CA THR A 329 8.09 -3.71 -0.96
C THR A 329 8.25 -2.63 0.09
N TYR A 330 7.29 -2.55 1.01
CA TYR A 330 7.27 -1.59 2.11
C TYR A 330 7.15 -2.34 3.43
N ASN A 331 7.92 -1.94 4.44
CA ASN A 331 7.85 -2.53 5.77
C ASN A 331 8.14 -1.46 6.83
N ALA A 332 7.41 -1.51 7.95
CA ALA A 332 7.74 -0.72 9.14
C ALA A 332 9.21 -0.93 9.56
N GLU A 333 9.93 0.14 9.87
CA GLU A 333 11.35 0.11 10.22
C GLU A 333 11.63 -0.68 11.51
N GLU A 334 10.67 -0.77 12.42
CA GLU A 334 10.77 -1.60 13.62
C GLU A 334 10.53 -3.10 13.36
N ASN A 335 10.05 -3.49 12.17
CA ASN A 335 9.78 -4.89 11.83
C ASN A 335 11.07 -5.64 11.45
N ARG A 336 12.02 -5.67 12.39
CA ARG A 336 13.34 -6.26 12.21
C ARG A 336 13.31 -7.69 11.63
N PRO A 337 12.42 -8.60 12.09
CA PRO A 337 12.34 -9.95 11.52
C PRO A 337 12.04 -9.96 10.02
N MET A 338 11.15 -9.10 9.54
CA MET A 338 10.81 -9.04 8.11
C MET A 338 11.90 -8.36 7.29
N LEU A 339 12.50 -7.30 7.84
CA LEU A 339 13.62 -6.60 7.21
C LEU A 339 14.84 -7.52 7.06
N ASP A 340 15.13 -8.37 8.05
CA ASP A 340 16.23 -9.35 7.99
C ASP A 340 16.01 -10.39 6.89
N ILE A 341 14.77 -10.83 6.67
CA ILE A 341 14.42 -11.73 5.56
C ILE A 341 14.68 -11.03 4.23
N ASN A 342 14.17 -9.80 4.07
CA ASN A 342 14.31 -9.02 2.84
C ASN A 342 15.79 -8.74 2.50
N GLU A 343 16.58 -8.30 3.47
CA GLU A 343 18.01 -8.00 3.26
C GLU A 343 18.80 -9.24 2.87
N ARG A 344 18.48 -10.40 3.44
CA ARG A 344 19.11 -11.67 3.04
C ARG A 344 18.76 -12.07 1.60
N ILE A 345 17.50 -11.85 1.19
CA ILE A 345 17.07 -12.08 -0.20
C ILE A 345 17.80 -11.13 -1.17
N GLY A 346 18.19 -9.94 -0.70
CA GLY A 346 18.92 -8.94 -1.46
C GLY A 346 18.14 -7.65 -1.72
N PHE A 347 17.02 -7.43 -1.01
CA PHE A 347 16.33 -6.15 -1.05
C PHE A 347 17.20 -5.04 -0.44
N VAL A 348 17.21 -3.88 -1.07
CA VAL A 348 17.96 -2.69 -0.61
C VAL A 348 17.00 -1.50 -0.40
N PRO A 349 17.20 -0.68 0.65
CA PRO A 349 16.42 0.54 0.84
C PRO A 349 16.57 1.52 -0.32
N VAL A 350 15.47 2.17 -0.70
CA VAL A 350 15.47 3.24 -1.72
C VAL A 350 14.75 4.51 -1.28
N ALA A 351 13.75 4.40 -0.40
CA ALA A 351 13.04 5.54 0.15
C ALA A 351 12.41 5.18 1.50
N TYR A 352 11.87 6.20 2.17
CA TYR A 352 11.17 6.05 3.44
C TYR A 352 9.83 6.76 3.39
N ASN A 353 8.80 6.17 3.98
CA ASN A 353 7.50 6.78 4.16
C ASN A 353 7.30 7.12 5.63
N GLY A 354 6.81 8.33 5.91
CA GLY A 354 6.33 8.69 7.22
C GLY A 354 4.86 8.32 7.33
N ALA A 355 4.49 7.58 8.37
CA ALA A 355 3.11 7.35 8.75
C ALA A 355 2.71 8.38 9.82
N TRP A 356 1.68 9.16 9.51
CA TRP A 356 1.29 10.35 10.27
C TRP A 356 -0.09 10.17 10.86
N LYS A 357 -0.25 10.52 12.14
CA LYS A 357 -1.54 10.49 12.84
C LYS A 357 -1.93 11.84 13.40
N LYS A 358 -3.24 12.12 13.41
CA LYS A 358 -3.85 13.22 14.15
C LYS A 358 -5.14 12.76 14.80
N VAL A 359 -5.30 13.06 16.09
CA VAL A 359 -6.58 12.92 16.79
C VAL A 359 -7.35 14.23 16.69
N LEU A 360 -8.57 14.16 16.18
CA LEU A 360 -9.50 15.28 16.10
C LEU A 360 -10.07 15.55 17.49
N THR A 361 -9.88 16.78 17.96
CA THR A 361 -10.54 17.31 19.16
C THR A 361 -11.98 17.71 18.88
#